data_AF-A0A3D0X9I8-F1
#
_entry.id   AF-A0A3D0X9I8-F1
#
_cell.length_a   1.000
_cell.length_b   1.000
_cell.length_c   1.000
_cell.angle_alpha   90.00
_cell.angle_beta   90.00
_cell.angle_gamma   90.00
#
_symmetry.space_group_name_H-M   'P 1'
#
loop_
_entity.id
_entity.type
_entity.pdbx_description
1 polymer ?
#
loop_
_entity_poly.entity_id
_entity_poly.type
_entity_poly.pdbx_seq_one_letter_code
_entity_poly.pdbx_strand_id
1 'polypeptide(L)'
;MARPAKVGLDYFPLDCVLDDKIELIEAEFGLIGFAVVVKLLQKIYGEQGYYCEWTKEVALLFARKCGVGGNAVSEIVTSSLKRGIFNNDLFNKYGILTSRGIQKRYFEAVSRRKQIEVKSEYLLIEVAQFSN
;
A
#
# COMPACT_ATOMS: atom_id res chain seq x y z
N MET A 1 -3.91 11.77 -29.06
CA MET A 1 -4.24 10.64 -28.16
C MET A 1 -4.70 11.22 -26.83
N ALA A 2 -5.83 10.77 -26.30
CA ALA A 2 -6.27 11.20 -24.96
C ALA A 2 -5.22 10.74 -23.93
N ARG A 3 -4.84 11.62 -22.99
CA ARG A 3 -3.90 11.28 -21.92
C ARG A 3 -4.53 10.18 -21.06
N PRO A 4 -3.83 9.08 -20.75
CA PRO A 4 -4.34 8.06 -19.83
C PRO A 4 -4.78 8.73 -18.53
N ALA A 5 -5.94 8.32 -18.00
CA ALA A 5 -6.40 8.80 -16.71
C ALA A 5 -5.36 8.42 -15.64
N LYS A 6 -5.03 9.37 -14.76
CA LYS A 6 -4.07 9.12 -13.70
C LYS A 6 -4.66 8.14 -12.68
N VAL A 7 -3.97 7.02 -12.45
CA VAL A 7 -4.38 5.99 -11.48
C VAL A 7 -4.01 6.40 -10.05
N GLY A 8 -2.74 6.70 -9.78
CA GLY A 8 -2.29 7.08 -8.44
C GLY A 8 -2.81 8.45 -7.95
N LEU A 9 -2.47 8.77 -6.71
CA LEU A 9 -2.75 10.05 -6.04
C LEU A 9 -1.47 10.91 -5.98
N ASP A 10 -1.62 12.23 -6.04
CA ASP A 10 -0.52 13.18 -5.79
C ASP A 10 -0.18 13.33 -4.30
N TYR A 11 -1.17 13.05 -3.45
CA TYR A 11 -1.08 13.09 -2.00
C TYR A 11 -2.06 12.06 -1.43
N PHE A 12 -1.82 11.60 -0.21
CA PHE A 12 -2.73 10.68 0.47
C PHE A 12 -2.95 11.14 1.92
N PRO A 13 -4.15 10.89 2.49
CA PRO A 13 -4.39 11.18 3.89
C PRO A 13 -3.63 10.19 4.78
N LEU A 14 -2.87 10.74 5.72
CA LEU A 14 -2.21 10.02 6.80
C LEU A 14 -2.70 10.62 8.12
N ASP A 15 -3.26 9.78 8.98
CA ASP A 15 -3.77 10.23 10.27
C ASP A 15 -2.62 10.70 11.18
N CYS A 16 -2.88 11.72 11.99
CA CYS A 16 -1.88 12.22 12.94
C CYS A 16 -1.62 11.24 14.08
N VAL A 17 -2.64 10.46 14.46
CA VAL A 17 -2.56 9.34 15.40
C VAL A 17 -2.81 8.08 14.60
N LEU A 18 -1.84 7.17 14.62
CA LEU A 18 -1.91 5.95 13.83
C LEU A 18 -2.41 4.78 14.66
N ASP A 19 -2.82 3.73 13.98
CA ASP A 19 -3.24 2.47 14.59
C ASP A 19 -2.06 1.83 15.35
N ASP A 20 -2.35 1.21 16.51
CA ASP A 20 -1.40 0.47 17.36
C ASP A 20 -0.49 -0.47 16.55
N LYS A 21 -0.96 -1.02 15.43
CA LYS A 21 -0.13 -1.86 14.55
C LYS A 21 1.08 -1.13 14.00
N ILE A 22 0.94 0.15 13.63
CA ILE A 22 2.03 0.99 13.15
C ILE A 22 2.95 1.35 14.31
N GLU A 23 2.38 1.68 15.48
CA GLU A 23 3.17 1.94 16.69
C GLU A 23 4.00 0.70 17.09
N LEU A 24 3.46 -0.50 16.95
CA LEU A 24 4.19 -1.74 17.19
C LEU A 24 5.32 -1.99 16.18
N ILE A 25 5.16 -1.54 14.92
CA ILE A 25 6.27 -1.57 13.94
C ILE A 25 7.34 -0.55 14.34
N GLU A 26 6.95 0.63 14.78
CA GLU A 26 7.90 1.65 15.26
C GLU A 26 8.61 1.20 16.54
N ALA A 27 7.93 0.52 17.45
CA ALA A 27 8.54 -0.06 18.65
C ALA A 27 9.58 -1.15 18.31
N GLU A 28 9.34 -1.94 17.27
CA GLU A 28 10.21 -3.07 16.88
C GLU A 28 11.41 -2.62 16.02
N PHE A 29 11.22 -1.63 15.13
CA PHE A 29 12.21 -1.23 14.13
C PHE A 29 12.65 0.26 14.23
N GLY A 30 12.18 0.97 15.26
CA GLY A 30 12.38 2.40 15.43
C GLY A 30 11.72 3.23 14.32
N LEU A 31 12.16 4.49 14.21
CA LEU A 31 11.70 5.43 13.17
C LEU A 31 11.94 4.92 11.74
N ILE A 32 12.88 3.99 11.54
CA ILE A 32 13.09 3.34 10.24
C ILE A 32 11.87 2.49 9.86
N GLY A 33 11.32 1.72 10.81
CA GLY A 33 10.09 0.94 10.62
C GLY A 33 8.93 1.81 10.16
N PHE A 34 8.68 2.88 10.94
CA PHE A 34 7.67 3.88 10.62
C PHE A 34 7.86 4.46 9.21
N ALA A 35 9.06 4.98 8.92
CA ALA A 35 9.37 5.60 7.63
C ALA A 35 9.19 4.63 6.46
N VAL A 36 9.60 3.37 6.60
CA VAL A 36 9.41 2.33 5.59
C VAL A 36 7.93 2.08 5.33
N VAL A 37 7.10 1.94 6.37
CA VAL A 37 5.65 1.73 6.17
C VAL A 37 5.01 2.95 5.49
N VAL A 38 5.36 4.16 5.89
CA VAL A 38 4.86 5.38 5.22
C VAL A 38 5.32 5.44 3.76
N LYS A 39 6.56 5.04 3.45
CA LYS A 39 7.07 4.95 2.07
C LYS A 39 6.36 3.87 1.24
N LEU A 40 5.95 2.76 1.86
CA LEU A 40 5.12 1.75 1.21
C LEU A 40 3.72 2.29 0.90
N LEU A 41 3.11 3.02 1.83
CA LEU A 41 1.83 3.71 1.57
C LEU A 41 1.97 4.72 0.42
N GLN A 42 3.05 5.51 0.39
CA GLN A 42 3.36 6.40 -0.73
C GLN A 42 3.46 5.64 -2.07
N LYS A 43 4.14 4.49 -2.08
CA LYS A 43 4.24 3.64 -3.28
C LYS A 43 2.87 3.13 -3.73
N ILE A 44 2.07 2.63 -2.79
CA ILE A 44 0.73 2.10 -3.07
C ILE A 44 -0.17 3.20 -3.65
N TYR A 45 -0.35 4.30 -2.91
CA TYR A 45 -1.26 5.38 -3.35
C TYR A 45 -0.75 6.11 -4.58
N GLY A 46 0.57 6.30 -4.72
CA GLY A 46 1.16 7.02 -5.84
C GLY A 46 1.21 6.23 -7.16
N GLU A 47 1.18 4.91 -7.09
CA GLU A 47 1.20 4.03 -8.27
C GLU A 47 -0.21 3.54 -8.63
N GLN A 48 -0.60 2.35 -8.14
CA GLN A 48 -1.88 1.72 -8.50
C GLN A 48 -3.04 2.16 -7.59
N GLY A 49 -2.76 2.99 -6.59
CA GLY A 49 -3.76 3.60 -5.73
C GLY A 49 -4.18 2.73 -4.55
N TYR A 50 -4.66 1.52 -4.81
CA TYR A 50 -5.24 0.64 -3.78
C TYR A 50 -4.40 -0.61 -3.49
N TYR A 51 -3.33 -0.84 -4.24
CA TYR A 51 -2.36 -1.89 -4.01
C TYR A 51 -0.98 -1.50 -4.57
N CYS A 52 0.04 -2.29 -4.31
CA CYS A 52 1.22 -2.33 -5.17
C CYS A 52 1.69 -3.77 -5.33
N GLU A 53 2.32 -4.08 -6.46
CA GLU A 53 3.02 -5.35 -6.64
C GLU A 53 4.28 -5.38 -5.79
N TRP A 54 4.58 -6.56 -5.26
CA TRP A 54 5.67 -6.78 -4.33
C TRP A 54 6.41 -8.08 -4.65
N THR A 55 7.44 -7.94 -5.48
CA THR A 55 8.38 -9.01 -5.82
C THR A 55 9.74 -8.76 -5.15
N LYS A 56 10.65 -9.75 -5.23
CA LYS A 56 12.02 -9.60 -4.72
C LYS A 56 12.76 -8.43 -5.37
N GLU A 57 12.56 -8.21 -6.68
CA GLU A 57 13.17 -7.10 -7.41
C GLU A 57 12.59 -5.75 -6.97
N VAL A 58 11.27 -5.67 -6.79
CA VAL A 58 10.63 -4.45 -6.27
C VAL A 58 11.13 -4.14 -4.87
N ALA A 59 11.24 -5.14 -4.00
CA ALA A 59 11.78 -4.98 -2.65
C ALA A 59 13.23 -4.46 -2.66
N LEU A 60 14.08 -5.00 -3.54
CA LEU A 60 15.48 -4.57 -3.69
C LEU A 60 15.57 -3.10 -4.13
N LEU A 61 14.82 -2.70 -5.15
CA LEU A 61 14.78 -1.33 -5.64
C LEU A 61 14.20 -0.37 -4.59
N PHE A 62 13.17 -0.81 -3.85
CA PHE A 62 12.56 -0.03 -2.78
C PHE A 62 13.53 0.20 -1.61
N ALA A 63 14.26 -0.83 -1.19
CA ALA A 63 15.28 -0.73 -0.14
C ALA A 63 16.36 0.28 -0.52
N ARG A 64 16.88 0.21 -1.76
CA ARG A 64 17.83 1.19 -2.31
C ARG A 64 17.26 2.62 -2.26
N LYS A 65 16.00 2.81 -2.68
CA LYS A 65 15.34 4.13 -2.68
C LYS A 65 15.15 4.70 -1.28
N CYS A 66 14.91 3.83 -0.29
CA CYS A 66 14.75 4.23 1.10
C CYS A 66 16.10 4.40 1.84
N GLY A 67 17.23 4.06 1.21
CA GLY A 67 18.56 4.13 1.83
C GLY A 67 18.74 3.11 2.97
N VAL A 68 17.97 2.04 2.98
CA VAL A 68 18.00 0.98 4.00
C VAL A 68 18.42 -0.35 3.39
N GLY A 69 18.99 -1.23 4.21
CA GLY A 69 19.35 -2.58 3.77
C GLY A 69 18.12 -3.39 3.34
N GLY A 70 18.28 -4.24 2.32
CA GLY A 70 17.19 -5.10 1.82
C GLY A 70 16.58 -6.00 2.90
N ASN A 71 17.40 -6.52 3.82
CA ASN A 71 16.94 -7.35 4.93
C ASN A 71 15.98 -6.60 5.85
N ALA A 72 16.28 -5.34 6.19
CA ALA A 72 15.42 -4.52 7.04
C ALA A 72 14.03 -4.31 6.41
N VAL A 73 13.96 -4.00 5.11
CA VAL A 73 12.68 -3.88 4.40
C VAL A 73 11.91 -5.20 4.42
N SER A 74 12.60 -6.32 4.18
CA SER A 74 11.97 -7.63 4.19
C SER A 74 11.37 -7.97 5.56
N GLU A 75 12.10 -7.69 6.64
CA GLU A 75 11.65 -7.93 8.02
C GLU A 75 10.47 -7.02 8.40
N ILE A 76 10.50 -5.74 8.02
CA ILE A 76 9.41 -4.79 8.27
C ILE A 76 8.15 -5.19 7.49
N VAL A 77 8.27 -5.58 6.22
CA VAL A 77 7.13 -6.05 5.42
C VAL A 77 6.56 -7.34 6.01
N THR A 78 7.41 -8.28 6.41
CA THR A 78 6.98 -9.53 7.06
C THR A 78 6.22 -9.25 8.36
N SER A 79 6.73 -8.35 9.19
CA SER A 79 6.06 -7.93 10.43
C SER A 79 4.75 -7.18 10.16
N SER A 80 4.70 -6.38 9.10
CA SER A 80 3.49 -5.68 8.66
C SER A 80 2.40 -6.65 8.21
N LEU A 81 2.75 -7.74 7.51
CA LEU A 81 1.84 -8.82 7.14
C LEU A 81 1.35 -9.58 8.38
N LYS A 82 2.25 -9.92 9.31
CA LYS A 82 1.92 -10.61 10.57
C LYS A 82 0.94 -9.80 11.44
N ARG A 83 1.08 -8.48 11.47
CA ARG A 83 0.22 -7.56 12.23
C ARG A 83 -1.07 -7.18 11.49
N GLY A 84 -1.25 -7.63 10.25
CA GLY A 84 -2.42 -7.31 9.44
C GLY A 84 -2.49 -5.84 9.01
N ILE A 85 -1.35 -5.15 8.90
CA ILE A 85 -1.25 -3.85 8.20
C ILE A 85 -1.48 -4.08 6.71
N PHE A 86 -0.90 -5.15 6.17
CA PHE A 86 -1.17 -5.68 4.84
C PHE A 86 -1.90 -7.01 4.93
N ASN A 87 -2.75 -7.29 3.94
CA ASN A 87 -3.50 -8.54 3.87
C ASN A 87 -2.58 -9.68 3.43
N ASN A 88 -2.48 -10.71 4.27
CA ASN A 88 -1.59 -11.84 4.06
C ASN A 88 -2.04 -12.74 2.89
N ASP A 89 -3.35 -12.94 2.73
CA ASP A 89 -3.89 -13.81 1.68
C ASP A 89 -3.60 -13.27 0.27
N LEU A 90 -3.83 -11.97 0.06
CA LEU A 90 -3.54 -11.31 -1.22
C LEU A 90 -2.04 -11.19 -1.48
N PHE A 91 -1.24 -11.04 -0.42
CA PHE A 91 0.22 -11.11 -0.55
C PHE A 91 0.67 -12.49 -1.03
N ASN A 92 0.21 -13.57 -0.40
CA ASN A 92 0.61 -14.92 -0.76
C ASN A 92 0.07 -15.35 -2.14
N LYS A 93 -1.16 -14.95 -2.48
CA LYS A 93 -1.83 -15.37 -3.72
C LYS A 93 -1.39 -14.57 -4.94
N TYR A 94 -1.18 -13.26 -4.79
CA TYR A 94 -0.94 -12.35 -5.91
C TYR A 94 0.37 -11.58 -5.81
N GLY A 95 1.11 -11.69 -4.71
CA GLY A 95 2.34 -10.92 -4.50
C GLY A 95 2.08 -9.42 -4.40
N ILE A 96 0.98 -9.01 -3.76
CA ILE A 96 0.64 -7.58 -3.62
C ILE A 96 0.57 -7.13 -2.16
N LEU A 97 0.86 -5.85 -1.92
CA LEU A 97 0.59 -5.19 -0.66
C LEU A 97 -0.68 -4.34 -0.78
N THR A 98 -1.67 -4.65 0.04
CA THR A 98 -2.95 -3.92 0.15
C THR A 98 -3.59 -4.21 1.50
N SER A 99 -4.64 -3.46 1.86
CA SER A 99 -5.48 -3.74 3.02
C SER A 99 -6.86 -3.09 2.85
N ARG A 100 -7.84 -3.52 3.65
CA ARG A 100 -9.17 -2.88 3.65
C ARG A 100 -9.08 -1.37 3.88
N GLY A 101 -8.23 -0.93 4.82
CA GLY A 101 -8.05 0.50 5.13
C GLY A 101 -7.36 1.28 4.01
N ILE A 102 -6.45 0.65 3.27
CA ILE A 102 -5.83 1.25 2.07
C ILE A 102 -6.89 1.44 0.97
N GLN A 103 -7.64 0.39 0.68
CA GLN A 103 -8.65 0.42 -0.37
C GLN A 103 -9.74 1.46 -0.08
N LYS A 104 -10.27 1.50 1.15
CA LYS A 104 -11.27 2.49 1.56
C LYS A 104 -10.80 3.93 1.30
N ARG A 105 -9.62 4.28 1.80
CA ARG A 105 -9.04 5.63 1.63
C ARG A 105 -8.81 5.98 0.16
N TYR A 106 -8.30 5.04 -0.63
CA TYR A 106 -8.12 5.27 -2.07
C TYR A 106 -9.46 5.51 -2.77
N PHE A 107 -10.43 4.60 -2.61
CA PHE A 107 -11.72 4.70 -3.30
C PHE A 107 -12.52 5.93 -2.88
N GLU A 108 -12.40 6.37 -1.63
CA GLU A 108 -12.94 7.65 -1.19
C GLU A 108 -12.25 8.84 -1.89
N ALA A 109 -10.92 8.85 -1.94
CA ALA A 109 -10.14 9.90 -2.61
C ALA A 109 -10.42 10.02 -4.11
N VAL A 110 -10.78 8.91 -4.77
CA VAL A 110 -11.08 8.87 -6.20
C VAL A 110 -12.58 8.83 -6.54
N SER A 111 -13.46 8.98 -5.54
CA SER A 111 -14.92 8.93 -5.71
C SER A 111 -15.48 9.88 -6.78
N ARG A 112 -14.80 11.01 -7.04
CA ARG A 112 -15.20 12.00 -8.06
C ARG A 112 -14.65 11.70 -9.46
N ARG A 113 -13.82 10.66 -9.64
CA ARG A 113 -13.29 10.27 -10.95
C ARG A 113 -14.39 9.57 -11.76
N LYS A 114 -14.49 9.90 -13.04
CA LYS A 114 -15.52 9.34 -13.94
C LYS A 114 -15.36 7.84 -14.17
N GLN A 115 -14.13 7.35 -14.17
CA GLN A 115 -13.81 5.95 -14.41
C GLN A 115 -12.50 5.61 -13.68
N ILE A 116 -12.45 4.42 -13.08
CA ILE A 116 -11.23 3.81 -12.56
C ILE A 116 -11.22 2.33 -12.95
N GLU A 117 -10.06 1.82 -13.27
CA GLU A 117 -9.87 0.39 -13.51
C GLU A 117 -9.55 -0.31 -12.19
N VAL A 118 -10.25 -1.40 -11.91
CA VAL A 118 -10.10 -2.18 -10.68
C VAL A 118 -9.99 -3.66 -10.99
N LYS A 119 -9.11 -4.36 -10.27
CA LYS A 119 -8.96 -5.80 -10.33
C LYS A 119 -9.82 -6.41 -9.23
N SER A 120 -10.94 -7.01 -9.61
CA SER A 120 -11.93 -7.57 -8.69
C SER A 120 -11.32 -8.55 -7.68
N GLU A 121 -10.33 -9.33 -8.11
CA GLU A 121 -9.63 -10.33 -7.32
C GLU A 121 -8.73 -9.75 -6.22
N TYR A 122 -8.42 -8.45 -6.28
CA TYR A 122 -7.65 -7.74 -5.26
C TYR A 122 -8.54 -7.00 -4.26
N LEU A 123 -9.84 -6.90 -4.51
CA LEU A 123 -10.75 -6.14 -3.66
C LEU A 123 -11.05 -6.90 -2.37
N LEU A 124 -10.86 -6.19 -1.26
CA LEU A 124 -11.24 -6.60 0.08
C LEU A 124 -12.50 -5.87 0.56
N ILE A 125 -13.01 -4.93 -0.22
CA ILE A 125 -14.23 -4.16 0.07
C ILE A 125 -15.15 -4.16 -1.13
N GLU A 126 -16.45 -3.97 -0.88
CA GLU A 126 -17.42 -3.71 -1.92
C GLU A 126 -17.25 -2.28 -2.42
N VAL A 127 -17.18 -2.10 -3.74
CA VAL A 127 -17.06 -0.78 -4.36
C VAL A 127 -18.26 -0.57 -5.27
N ALA A 128 -19.26 0.15 -4.76
CA ALA A 128 -20.57 0.28 -5.40
C ALA A 128 -20.59 1.12 -6.71
N GLN A 129 -19.49 1.78 -7.07
CA GLN A 129 -19.46 2.80 -8.13
C GLN A 129 -18.64 2.46 -9.37
N PHE A 130 -17.96 1.30 -9.42
CA PHE A 130 -17.06 0.98 -10.53
C PHE A 130 -17.34 -0.43 -11.05
N SER A 131 -18.48 -0.57 -11.72
CA SER A 131 -18.75 -1.70 -12.61
C SER A 131 -17.82 -1.64 -13.82
N ASN A 132 -17.24 -2.80 -14.17
CA ASN A 132 -16.40 -3.04 -15.35
C ASN A 132 -16.99 -2.46 -16.64
#